data_AF-A0A3N5ZJS8-F1
#
_entry.id   AF-A0A3N5ZJS8-F1
#
_cell.length_a   1.000
_cell.length_b   1.000
_cell.length_c   1.000
_cell.angle_alpha   90.00
_cell.angle_beta   90.00
_cell.angle_gamma   90.00
#
_symmetry.space_group_name_H-M   'P 1'
#
loop_
_entity.id
_entity.type
_entity.pdbx_description
1 polymer ?
#
loop_
_entity_poly.entity_id
_entity_poly.type
_entity_poly.pdbx_seq_one_letter_code
_entity_poly.pdbx_strand_id
1 'polypeptide(L)'
;MASQMIEIYNGLPEHEKHCAERFIRAFLGMITSEIQLARKLTAAGVWDPVDKSLNAAFVMMNSGVLGEAAYHITQALSGVTTIGQRSMQSLLDQKLI
;
A
#
# COMPACT_ATOMS: atom_id res chain seq x y z
N MET A 1 -4.16 7.21 5.16
CA MET A 1 -3.52 6.63 6.36
C MET A 1 -2.07 6.23 6.13
N ALA A 2 -1.75 5.22 5.30
CA ALA A 2 -0.34 4.82 5.12
C ALA A 2 0.55 5.92 4.51
N SER A 3 0.04 6.67 3.52
CA SER A 3 0.74 7.85 2.96
C SER A 3 0.93 8.98 3.97
N GLN A 4 -0.12 9.31 4.72
CA GLN A 4 -0.08 10.30 5.81
C GLN A 4 0.92 9.95 6.90
N MET A 5 1.11 8.66 7.21
CA MET A 5 2.15 8.23 8.16
C MET A 5 3.57 8.54 7.67
N ILE A 6 3.82 8.48 6.35
CA ILE A 6 5.11 8.88 5.78
C ILE A 6 5.29 10.40 5.79
N GLU A 7 4.21 11.16 5.54
CA GLU A 7 4.25 12.62 5.67
C GLU A 7 4.57 13.05 7.10
N ILE A 8 3.96 12.39 8.09
CA ILE A 8 4.29 12.60 9.51
C ILE A 8 5.76 12.25 9.77
N TYR A 9 6.23 11.09 9.31
CA TYR A 9 7.64 10.68 9.43
C TYR A 9 8.62 11.71 8.85
N ASN A 10 8.29 12.30 7.70
CA ASN A 10 9.11 13.33 7.07
C ASN A 10 9.21 14.62 7.91
N GLY A 11 8.19 14.92 8.74
CA GLY A 11 8.18 16.06 9.65
C GLY A 11 8.82 15.80 11.02
N LEU A 12 9.19 14.55 11.35
CA LEU A 12 9.75 14.21 12.66
C LEU A 12 11.20 14.68 12.82
N PRO A 13 11.62 15.07 14.03
CA PRO A 13 13.02 15.20 14.39
C PRO A 13 13.80 13.90 14.16
N GLU A 14 15.08 14.00 13.78
CA GLU A 14 15.90 12.85 13.39
C GLU A 14 15.97 11.75 14.47
N HIS A 15 15.98 12.14 15.75
CA HIS A 15 16.03 11.21 16.88
C HIS A 15 14.73 10.41 17.07
N GLU A 16 13.60 10.87 16.54
CA GLU A 16 12.30 10.18 16.59
C GLU A 16 12.04 9.31 15.35
N LYS A 17 12.67 9.65 14.21
CA LYS A 17 12.48 8.94 12.94
C LYS A 17 12.76 7.45 13.05
N HIS A 18 13.79 7.05 13.79
CA HIS A 18 14.12 5.62 13.93
C HIS A 18 12.98 4.81 14.57
N CYS A 19 12.28 5.38 15.55
CA CYS A 19 11.13 4.73 16.18
C CYS A 19 9.95 4.66 15.20
N ALA A 20 9.64 5.77 14.55
CA ALA A 20 8.56 5.84 13.55
C ALA A 20 8.78 4.89 12.37
N GLU A 21 10.03 4.74 11.91
CA GLU A 21 10.40 3.84 10.83
C GLU A 21 10.06 2.38 11.17
N ARG A 22 10.36 1.93 12.39
CA ARG A 22 10.03 0.55 12.83
C ARG A 22 8.53 0.29 12.80
N PHE A 23 7.74 1.27 13.23
CA PHE A 23 6.28 1.17 13.20
C PHE A 23 5.74 1.17 11.77
N ILE A 24 6.20 2.09 10.92
CA ILE A 24 5.78 2.19 9.52
C ILE A 24 6.15 0.91 8.75
N ARG A 25 7.34 0.34 8.99
CA ARG A 25 7.75 -0.96 8.43
C ARG A 25 6.77 -2.08 8.77
N ALA A 26 6.39 -2.21 10.04
CA ALA A 26 5.44 -3.22 10.47
C ALA A 26 4.06 -3.02 9.83
N PHE A 27 3.59 -1.78 9.78
CA PHE A 27 2.30 -1.43 9.19
C PHE A 27 2.24 -1.72 7.68
N LEU A 28 3.28 -1.33 6.93
CA LEU A 28 3.37 -1.63 5.49
C LEU A 28 3.53 -3.14 5.21
N GLY A 29 4.22 -3.87 6.09
CA GLY A 29 4.27 -5.34 6.04
C GLY A 29 2.91 -6.00 6.16
N MET A 30 2.06 -5.49 7.05
CA MET A 30 0.68 -5.96 7.21
C MET A 30 -0.15 -5.70 5.94
N ILE A 31 -0.16 -4.47 5.43
CA ILE A 31 -0.87 -4.10 4.19
C ILE A 31 -0.44 -5.00 3.02
N THR A 32 0.86 -5.27 2.94
CA THR A 32 1.44 -6.12 1.89
C THR A 32 0.94 -7.55 1.95
N SER A 33 0.89 -8.11 3.16
CA SER A 33 0.43 -9.47 3.37
C SER A 33 -1.03 -9.62 2.93
N GLU A 34 -1.88 -8.65 3.26
CA GLU A 34 -3.28 -8.63 2.84
C GLU A 34 -3.44 -8.52 1.31
N ILE A 35 -2.67 -7.65 0.65
CA ILE A 35 -2.68 -7.52 -0.81
C ILE A 35 -2.23 -8.82 -1.49
N GLN A 36 -1.16 -9.45 -0.97
CA GLN A 36 -0.68 -10.73 -1.50
C GLN A 36 -1.71 -11.85 -1.33
N LEU A 37 -2.43 -11.87 -0.21
CA LEU A 37 -3.52 -12.81 0.01
C LEU A 37 -4.65 -12.57 -0.99
N ALA A 38 -5.12 -11.33 -1.13
CA ALA A 38 -6.18 -10.97 -2.08
C ALA A 38 -5.82 -11.36 -3.52
N ARG A 39 -4.57 -11.14 -3.93
CA ARG A 39 -4.05 -11.56 -5.24
C ARG A 39 -4.09 -13.07 -5.42
N LYS A 40 -3.72 -13.86 -4.40
CA LYS A 40 -3.77 -15.33 -4.46
C LYS A 40 -5.20 -15.87 -4.57
N LEU A 41 -6.17 -15.17 -3.99
CA LEU A 41 -7.58 -15.57 -3.96
C LEU A 41 -8.37 -15.15 -5.20
N THR A 42 -7.82 -14.28 -6.06
CA THR A 42 -8.53 -13.69 -7.19
C THR A 42 -7.82 -13.98 -8.51
N ALA A 43 -8.53 -13.81 -9.63
CA ALA A 43 -7.99 -14.08 -10.96
C ALA A 43 -6.71 -13.26 -11.26
N ALA A 44 -5.79 -13.87 -12.01
CA ALA A 44 -4.47 -13.32 -12.28
C ALA A 44 -4.53 -12.01 -13.10
N GLY A 45 -3.72 -11.02 -12.70
CA GLY A 45 -3.43 -9.81 -13.49
C GLY A 45 -4.03 -8.50 -12.95
N VAL A 46 -5.16 -8.55 -12.25
CA VAL A 46 -5.83 -7.32 -11.74
C VAL A 46 -4.98 -6.60 -10.68
N TRP A 47 -4.16 -7.35 -9.94
CA TRP A 47 -3.35 -6.86 -8.84
C TRP A 47 -1.92 -6.44 -9.24
N ASP A 48 -1.47 -6.72 -10.45
CA ASP A 48 -0.08 -6.50 -10.86
C ASP A 48 0.37 -5.03 -10.72
N PRO A 49 -0.46 -4.01 -11.07
CA PRO A 49 -0.08 -2.61 -10.86
C PRO A 49 0.06 -2.23 -9.38
N VAL A 50 -0.78 -2.83 -8.52
CA VAL A 50 -0.74 -2.63 -7.06
C VAL A 50 0.53 -3.25 -6.51
N ASP A 51 0.83 -4.50 -6.88
CA ASP A 51 2.01 -5.25 -6.45
C ASP A 51 3.30 -4.53 -6.87
N LYS A 52 3.36 -4.01 -8.11
CA LYS A 52 4.50 -3.23 -8.59
C LYS A 52 4.74 -1.97 -7.74
N SER A 53 3.69 -1.22 -7.44
CA SER A 53 3.79 0.01 -6.64
C SER A 53 4.21 -0.30 -5.20
N LEU A 54 3.64 -1.35 -4.62
CA LEU A 54 3.94 -1.79 -3.27
C LEU A 54 5.38 -2.30 -3.12
N ASN A 55 5.87 -3.08 -4.09
CA ASN A 55 7.26 -3.56 -4.12
C ASN A 55 8.26 -2.40 -4.22
N ALA A 56 7.95 -1.36 -5.00
CA ALA A 56 8.80 -0.16 -5.07
C ALA A 56 8.89 0.55 -3.71
N ALA A 57 7.77 0.70 -3.00
CA ALA A 57 7.77 1.25 -1.64
C ALA A 57 8.60 0.41 -0.67
N PHE A 58 8.55 -0.92 -0.79
CA PHE A 58 9.35 -1.83 0.03
C PHE A 58 10.85 -1.70 -0.21
N VAL A 59 11.27 -1.60 -1.47
CA VAL A 59 12.67 -1.39 -1.82
C VAL A 59 13.17 -0.08 -1.24
N MET A 60 12.40 1.01 -1.38
CA MET A 60 12.75 2.32 -0.81
C MET A 60 12.90 2.26 0.70
N MET A 61 11.94 1.63 1.38
CA MET A 61 12.00 1.42 2.81
C MET A 61 13.25 0.64 3.22
N ASN A 62 13.54 -0.49 2.57
CA ASN A 62 14.74 -1.30 2.87
C ASN A 62 16.06 -0.62 2.53
N SER A 63 16.04 0.40 1.67
CA SER A 63 17.23 1.16 1.26
C SER A 63 17.46 2.43 2.09
N GLY A 64 16.66 2.67 3.14
CA GLY A 64 16.79 3.84 4.01
C GLY A 64 16.19 5.14 3.43
N VAL A 65 15.44 5.05 2.33
CA VAL A 65 14.78 6.20 1.67
C VAL A 65 13.26 6.15 1.86
N LEU A 66 12.82 5.83 3.09
CA LEU A 66 11.40 5.71 3.44
C LEU A 66 10.59 6.98 3.11
N GLY A 67 11.20 8.16 3.24
CA GLY A 67 10.54 9.44 2.96
C GLY A 67 10.04 9.59 1.52
N GLU A 68 10.62 8.84 0.57
CA GLU A 68 10.22 8.84 -0.85
C GLU A 68 9.13 7.80 -1.17
N ALA A 69 8.85 6.87 -0.24
CA ALA A 69 7.91 5.79 -0.47
C ALA A 69 6.43 6.24 -0.49
N ALA A 70 6.12 7.45 -0.02
CA ALA A 70 4.76 7.98 0.08
C ALA A 70 4.01 7.93 -1.26
N TYR A 71 4.70 8.28 -2.35
CA TYR A 71 4.13 8.25 -3.70
C TYR A 71 3.69 6.84 -4.10
N HIS A 72 4.58 5.87 -3.93
CA HIS A 72 4.34 4.47 -4.30
C HIS A 72 3.25 3.81 -3.45
N ILE A 73 3.20 4.14 -2.16
CA ILE A 73 2.12 3.67 -1.26
C ILE A 73 0.78 4.27 -1.68
N THR A 74 0.75 5.55 -2.03
CA THR A 74 -0.47 6.20 -2.51
C THR A 74 -0.97 5.53 -3.80
N GLN A 75 -0.07 5.27 -4.76
CA GLN A 75 -0.41 4.55 -5.99
C GLN A 75 -0.97 3.15 -5.71
N ALA A 76 -0.35 2.39 -4.81
CA ALA A 76 -0.84 1.06 -4.42
C ALA A 76 -2.25 1.13 -3.81
N LEU A 77 -2.50 2.05 -2.87
CA LEU A 77 -3.81 2.22 -2.23
C LEU A 77 -4.89 2.66 -3.23
N SER A 78 -4.57 3.58 -4.14
CA SER A 78 -5.48 3.99 -5.21
C SER A 78 -5.84 2.80 -6.11
N GLY A 79 -4.86 1.95 -6.44
CA GLY A 79 -5.10 0.72 -7.18
C GLY A 79 -6.02 -0.26 -6.45
N VAL A 80 -5.79 -0.51 -5.15
CA VAL A 80 -6.68 -1.35 -4.31
C VAL A 80 -8.10 -0.80 -4.29
N THR A 81 -8.25 0.52 -4.13
CA THR A 81 -9.56 1.18 -4.12
C THR A 81 -10.28 1.01 -5.45
N THR A 82 -9.55 1.17 -6.56
CA THR A 82 -10.07 0.97 -7.91
C THR A 82 -10.56 -0.46 -8.12
N ILE A 83 -9.82 -1.46 -7.61
CA ILE A 83 -10.24 -2.86 -7.66
C ILE A 83 -11.55 -3.05 -6.89
N GLY A 84 -11.63 -2.51 -5.66
CA GLY A 84 -12.85 -2.57 -4.85
C GLY A 84 -14.06 -1.93 -5.55
N GLN A 85 -13.89 -0.76 -6.15
CA GLN A 85 -14.94 -0.07 -6.90
C GLN A 85 -15.40 -0.87 -8.13
N ARG A 86 -14.47 -1.46 -8.89
CA ARG A 86 -14.81 -2.32 -10.05
C ARG A 86 -15.56 -3.57 -9.62
N SER A 87 -15.12 -4.21 -8.54
CA SER A 87 -15.81 -5.37 -7.97
C SER A 87 -17.22 -5.01 -7.53
N MET A 88 -17.41 -3.88 -6.84
CA MET A 88 -18.73 -3.39 -6.44
C MET A 88 -19.63 -3.11 -7.65
N GLN A 89 -19.10 -2.44 -8.68
CA GLN A 89 -19.86 -2.18 -9.91
C GLN A 89 -20.29 -3.49 -10.58
N SER A 90 -19.40 -4.46 -10.67
CA SER A 90 -19.73 -5.79 -11.23
C SER A 90 -20.84 -6.50 -10.45
N LEU A 91 -20.88 -6.35 -9.12
CA LEU A 91 -21.94 -6.93 -8.30
C LEU A 91 -23.28 -6.20 -8.51
N LEU A 92 -23.27 -4.86 -8.60
CA LEU A 92 -24.45 -4.06 -8.92
C LEU A 92 -25.04 -4.42 -10.28
N ASP A 93 -24.19 -4.54 -11.31
CA ASP A 93 -24.61 -4.87 -12.69
C ASP A 93 -25.28 -6.26 -12.75
N GLN A 94 -24.82 -7.18 -11.90
CA GLN A 94 -25.37 -8.53 -11.75
C GLN A 94 -26.56 -8.61 -10.78
N LYS A 95 -26.94 -7.49 -10.13
CA LYS A 95 -27.97 -7.42 -9.08
C LYS A 95 -27.69 -8.34 -7.89
N LEU A 96 -26.42 -8.54 -7.57
CA LEU A 96 -25.98 -9.32 -6.42
C LEU A 96 -25.85 -8.46 -5.15
N ILE A 97 -25.79 -7.13 -5.33
CA ILE A 97 -25.93 -6.09 -4.29
C ILE A 97 -26.75 -4.92 -4.83
#